data_AF-A0A1J3IAG3-F1
#
_entry.id   AF-A0A1J3IAG3-F1
#
_cell.length_a   1.000
_cell.length_b   1.000
_cell.length_c   1.000
_cell.angle_alpha   90.00
_cell.angle_beta   90.00
_cell.angle_gamma   90.00
#
_symmetry.space_group_name_H-M   'P 1'
#
loop_
_entity.id
_entity.type
_entity.pdbx_description
1 polymer ?
#
loop_
_entity_poly.entity_id
_entity_poly.type
_entity_poly.pdbx_seq_one_letter_code
_entity_poly.pdbx_strand_id
1 'polypeptide(L)'
;MEEWWSKTHDLLIEGGLTYDAIKKSVENSSIAFREGVVELFEFLEKKEIPVLIFSAGLADVIEEVLRQNLHRTFKNVKIVSNRMVFDDDGRLVSFKGKLIHVLNKNEHALDMAAPLHDQLGVDTDEEVDENVYVKQRTNVLLMGDHLGDLRMSDGLNYETRISIGFLNDNVEKSLESYRKAFDLVYLNDAPMWGAVELVSRLFSTEAT
;
A
#
# COMPACT_ATOMS: atom_id res chain seq x y z
N MET A 1 -7.46 -18.61 1.19
CA MET A 1 -7.13 -17.25 0.73
C MET A 1 -7.07 -17.18 -0.78
N GLU A 2 -6.29 -18.03 -1.45
CA GLU A 2 -6.29 -18.11 -2.93
C GLU A 2 -7.69 -18.36 -3.49
N GLU A 3 -8.38 -19.41 -3.05
CA GLU A 3 -9.74 -19.72 -3.53
C GLU A 3 -10.72 -18.56 -3.34
N TRP A 4 -10.66 -17.86 -2.20
CA TRP A 4 -11.53 -16.73 -1.92
C TRP A 4 -11.26 -15.59 -2.91
N TRP A 5 -10.00 -15.17 -3.04
CA TRP A 5 -9.64 -14.09 -3.94
C TRP A 5 -9.89 -14.42 -5.42
N SER A 6 -9.57 -15.63 -5.87
CA SER A 6 -9.86 -16.05 -7.24
C SER A 6 -11.36 -16.00 -7.53
N LYS A 7 -12.20 -16.54 -6.63
CA LYS A 7 -13.67 -16.48 -6.79
C LYS A 7 -14.19 -15.05 -6.75
N THR A 8 -13.63 -14.19 -5.90
CA THR A 8 -14.02 -12.78 -5.85
C THR A 8 -13.65 -12.07 -7.16
N HIS A 9 -12.45 -12.30 -7.71
CA HIS A 9 -12.05 -11.75 -9.00
C HIS A 9 -12.96 -12.23 -10.14
N ASP A 10 -13.26 -13.52 -10.18
CA ASP A 10 -14.16 -14.11 -11.19
C ASP A 10 -15.56 -13.47 -11.12
N LEU A 11 -16.09 -13.25 -9.91
CA LEU A 11 -17.39 -12.60 -9.71
C LEU A 11 -17.39 -11.12 -10.13
N LEU A 12 -16.27 -10.40 -9.94
CA LEU A 12 -16.15 -9.01 -10.40
C LEU A 12 -16.16 -8.93 -11.94
N ILE A 13 -15.50 -9.89 -12.60
CA ILE A 13 -15.49 -10.02 -14.06
C ILE A 13 -16.88 -10.40 -14.57
N GLU A 14 -17.48 -11.47 -14.03
CA GLU A 14 -18.82 -11.95 -14.39
C GLU A 14 -19.89 -10.87 -14.15
N GLY A 15 -19.74 -10.09 -13.08
CA GLY A 15 -20.61 -8.97 -12.74
C GLY A 15 -20.49 -7.77 -13.68
N GLY A 16 -19.54 -7.77 -14.62
CA GLY A 16 -19.36 -6.69 -15.59
C GLY A 16 -18.92 -5.37 -14.95
N LEU A 17 -18.06 -5.44 -13.92
CA LEU A 17 -17.51 -4.23 -13.29
C LEU A 17 -16.86 -3.33 -14.35
N THR A 18 -17.11 -2.03 -14.27
CA THR A 18 -16.48 -1.04 -15.15
C THR A 18 -15.60 -0.10 -14.35
N TYR A 19 -14.61 0.50 -15.00
CA TYR A 19 -13.77 1.52 -14.36
C TYR A 19 -14.58 2.73 -13.90
N ASP A 20 -15.60 3.15 -14.67
CA ASP A 20 -16.52 4.23 -14.28
C ASP A 20 -17.34 3.89 -13.02
N ALA A 21 -17.74 2.61 -12.87
CA ALA A 21 -18.39 2.14 -11.66
C ALA A 21 -17.45 2.26 -10.44
N ILE A 22 -16.16 1.98 -10.58
CA ILE A 22 -15.16 2.17 -9.51
C ILE A 22 -15.11 3.65 -9.08
N LYS A 23 -15.00 4.58 -10.04
CA LYS A 23 -14.96 6.02 -9.74
C LYS A 23 -16.18 6.46 -8.93
N LYS A 24 -17.37 6.10 -9.40
CA LYS A 24 -18.63 6.39 -8.72
C LYS A 24 -18.72 5.72 -7.36
N SER A 25 -18.26 4.48 -7.22
CA SER A 25 -18.24 3.77 -5.95
C SER A 25 -17.33 4.46 -4.94
N VAL A 26 -16.14 4.91 -5.34
CA VAL A 26 -15.22 5.66 -4.48
C VAL A 26 -15.83 7.00 -4.08
N GLU A 27 -16.39 7.75 -5.03
CA GLU A 27 -17.03 9.06 -4.79
C GLU A 27 -18.18 8.96 -3.77
N ASN A 28 -18.94 7.87 -3.81
CA ASN A 28 -20.07 7.62 -2.91
C ASN A 28 -19.69 6.79 -1.66
N SER A 29 -18.43 6.43 -1.50
CA SER A 29 -17.97 5.63 -0.35
C SER A 29 -17.71 6.51 0.88
N SER A 30 -17.72 5.89 2.06
CA SER A 30 -17.28 6.51 3.31
C SER A 30 -15.80 6.23 3.59
N ILE A 31 -14.99 5.97 2.57
CA ILE A 31 -13.58 5.67 2.76
C ILE A 31 -12.86 6.93 3.25
N ALA A 32 -11.97 6.75 4.22
CA ALA A 32 -11.21 7.85 4.80
C ALA A 32 -9.77 7.41 5.05
N PHE A 33 -8.85 8.36 4.89
CA PHE A 33 -7.50 8.19 5.38
C PHE A 33 -7.44 8.50 6.87
N ARG A 34 -6.50 7.84 7.56
CA ARG A 34 -6.12 8.28 8.90
C ARG A 34 -5.57 9.70 8.84
N GLU A 35 -5.89 10.50 9.85
CA GLU A 35 -5.28 11.82 10.01
C GLU A 35 -3.75 11.68 10.06
N GLY A 36 -3.02 12.58 9.40
CA GLY A 36 -1.56 12.53 9.31
C GLY A 36 -1.00 11.78 8.07
N VAL A 37 -1.82 11.10 7.27
CA VAL A 37 -1.35 10.38 6.06
C VAL A 37 -0.76 11.34 5.03
N VAL A 38 -1.44 12.47 4.77
CA VAL A 38 -0.97 13.48 3.81
C VAL A 38 0.36 14.04 4.27
N GLU A 39 0.46 14.43 5.54
CA GLU A 39 1.64 15.01 6.15
C GLU A 39 2.82 14.03 6.13
N LEU A 40 2.55 12.74 6.34
CA LEU A 40 3.56 11.70 6.20
C LEU A 40 4.06 11.61 4.76
N PHE A 41 3.17 11.53 3.77
CA PHE A 41 3.56 11.43 2.36
C PHE A 41 4.33 12.66 1.90
N GLU A 42 3.90 13.86 2.28
CA GLU A 42 4.60 15.11 1.98
C GLU A 42 6.00 15.18 2.60
N PHE A 43 6.12 14.76 3.86
CA PHE A 43 7.42 14.72 4.53
C PHE A 43 8.39 13.75 3.84
N LEU A 44 7.90 12.55 3.50
CA LEU A 44 8.70 11.52 2.84
C LEU A 44 9.08 11.94 1.41
N GLU A 45 8.18 12.57 0.66
CA GLU A 45 8.46 13.07 -0.69
C GLU A 45 9.53 14.15 -0.66
N LYS A 46 9.45 15.10 0.28
CA LYS A 46 10.46 16.16 0.46
C LYS A 46 11.85 15.63 0.78
N LYS A 47 11.94 14.45 1.41
CA LYS A 47 13.18 13.74 1.73
C LYS A 47 13.57 12.70 0.67
N GLU A 48 12.85 12.66 -0.45
CA GLU A 48 13.06 11.71 -1.56
C GLU A 48 12.99 10.24 -1.08
N ILE A 49 12.16 9.95 -0.07
CA ILE A 49 12.00 8.62 0.50
C ILE A 49 10.88 7.89 -0.24
N PRO A 50 11.13 6.70 -0.80
CA PRO A 50 10.10 5.94 -1.48
C PRO A 50 9.09 5.39 -0.48
N VAL A 51 7.82 5.45 -0.86
CA VAL A 51 6.67 4.87 -0.17
C VAL A 51 6.13 3.74 -1.03
N LEU A 52 6.05 2.55 -0.47
CA LEU A 52 5.45 1.40 -1.13
C LEU A 52 4.16 1.00 -0.42
N ILE A 53 3.03 1.19 -1.08
CA ILE A 53 1.74 0.68 -0.65
C ILE A 53 1.62 -0.77 -1.13
N PHE A 54 1.81 -1.71 -0.21
CA PHE A 54 1.72 -3.14 -0.51
C PHE A 54 0.41 -3.74 0.00
N SER A 55 -0.57 -3.83 -0.89
CA SER A 55 -1.94 -4.21 -0.57
C SER A 55 -2.36 -5.51 -1.24
N ALA A 56 -3.05 -6.36 -0.48
CA ALA A 56 -3.76 -7.51 -1.01
C ALA A 56 -5.11 -7.13 -1.68
N GLY A 57 -5.47 -5.84 -1.67
CA GLY A 57 -6.69 -5.31 -2.26
C GLY A 57 -6.62 -5.18 -3.78
N LEU A 58 -7.30 -4.17 -4.31
CA LEU A 58 -7.43 -3.88 -5.74
C LEU A 58 -6.69 -2.58 -6.05
N ALA A 59 -5.69 -2.62 -6.93
CA ALA A 59 -4.84 -1.47 -7.22
C ALA A 59 -5.65 -0.26 -7.70
N ASP A 60 -6.54 -0.48 -8.67
CA ASP A 60 -7.33 0.56 -9.34
C ASP A 60 -8.29 1.28 -8.38
N VAL A 61 -8.77 0.58 -7.34
CA VAL A 61 -9.57 1.18 -6.27
C VAL A 61 -8.69 2.05 -5.38
N ILE A 62 -7.51 1.57 -4.99
CA ILE A 62 -6.57 2.33 -4.15
C ILE A 62 -6.13 3.61 -4.87
N GLU A 63 -5.78 3.51 -6.14
CA GLU A 63 -5.41 4.65 -6.99
C GLU A 63 -6.53 5.68 -7.06
N GLU A 64 -7.76 5.22 -7.28
CA GLU A 64 -8.92 6.10 -7.35
C GLU A 64 -9.22 6.77 -6.01
N VAL A 65 -9.06 6.07 -4.89
CA VAL A 65 -9.19 6.62 -3.54
C VAL A 65 -8.13 7.69 -3.30
N LEU A 66 -6.86 7.43 -3.61
CA LEU A 66 -5.77 8.41 -3.50
C LEU A 66 -6.07 9.65 -4.35
N ARG A 67 -6.49 9.45 -5.60
CA ARG A 67 -6.79 10.52 -6.57
C ARG A 67 -7.93 11.42 -6.10
N GLN A 68 -9.02 10.85 -5.62
CA GLN A 68 -10.20 11.62 -5.20
C GLN A 68 -10.01 12.30 -3.84
N ASN A 69 -9.27 11.67 -2.90
CA ASN A 69 -9.21 12.13 -1.50
C ASN A 69 -7.92 12.88 -1.12
N LEU A 70 -6.81 12.71 -1.84
CA LEU A 70 -5.56 13.42 -1.52
C LEU A 70 -5.38 14.73 -2.32
N HIS A 71 -6.19 14.98 -3.36
CA HIS A 71 -6.16 16.17 -4.22
C HIS A 71 -4.79 16.50 -4.87
N ARG A 72 -3.78 15.64 -4.71
CA ARG A 72 -2.44 15.70 -5.31
C ARG A 72 -1.88 14.31 -5.51
N THR A 73 -1.00 14.15 -6.49
CA THR A 73 -0.21 12.94 -6.70
C THR A 73 1.10 13.03 -5.92
N PHE A 74 1.65 11.88 -5.56
CA PHE A 74 2.92 11.75 -4.85
C PHE A 74 3.85 10.91 -5.70
N LYS A 75 4.95 11.50 -6.17
CA LYS A 75 5.88 10.82 -7.09
C LYS A 75 6.66 9.71 -6.40
N ASN A 76 6.82 9.82 -5.09
CA ASN A 76 7.51 8.83 -4.28
C ASN A 76 6.61 7.66 -3.86
N VAL A 77 5.31 7.65 -4.21
CA VAL A 77 4.37 6.58 -3.83
C VAL A 77 4.22 5.57 -4.96
N LYS A 78 4.43 4.30 -4.65
CA LYS A 78 4.22 3.15 -5.53
C LYS A 78 3.21 2.20 -4.94
N ILE A 79 2.52 1.44 -5.80
CA ILE A 79 1.51 0.47 -5.38
C ILE A 79 1.87 -0.91 -5.91
N VAL A 80 1.85 -1.88 -5.00
CA VAL A 80 1.87 -3.32 -5.29
C VAL A 80 0.52 -3.87 -4.85
N SER A 81 -0.34 -4.21 -5.79
CA SER A 81 -1.67 -4.77 -5.50
C SER A 81 -2.26 -5.50 -6.71
N ASN A 82 -3.44 -6.11 -6.55
CA ASN A 82 -4.10 -6.82 -7.65
C ASN A 82 -4.63 -5.79 -8.65
N ARG A 83 -3.94 -5.65 -9.79
CA ARG A 83 -4.29 -4.68 -10.84
C ARG A 83 -5.28 -5.28 -11.82
N MET A 84 -6.36 -4.55 -12.10
CA MET A 84 -7.37 -4.90 -13.08
C MET A 84 -6.90 -4.61 -14.50
N VAL A 85 -7.44 -5.37 -15.44
CA VAL A 85 -7.29 -5.14 -16.89
C VAL A 85 -8.68 -4.86 -17.44
N PHE A 86 -8.83 -3.70 -18.08
CA PHE A 86 -10.08 -3.27 -18.70
C PHE A 86 -9.99 -3.36 -20.23
N ASP A 87 -11.11 -3.67 -20.88
CA ASP A 87 -11.23 -3.60 -22.35
C ASP A 87 -11.48 -2.16 -22.84
N ASP A 88 -11.59 -1.99 -24.17
CA ASP A 88 -11.84 -0.69 -24.81
C ASP A 88 -13.17 -0.04 -24.38
N ASP A 89 -14.13 -0.85 -23.93
CA ASP A 89 -15.43 -0.40 -23.40
C ASP A 89 -15.35 -0.09 -21.89
N GLY A 90 -14.17 -0.21 -21.27
CA GLY A 90 -13.92 0.05 -19.86
C GLY A 90 -14.45 -1.02 -18.91
N ARG A 91 -14.70 -2.25 -19.39
CA ARG A 91 -15.16 -3.40 -18.60
C ARG A 91 -13.98 -4.25 -18.13
N LEU A 92 -14.06 -4.70 -16.88
CA LEU A 92 -13.08 -5.59 -16.28
C LEU A 92 -13.09 -6.95 -17.00
N VAL A 93 -11.94 -7.37 -17.52
CA VAL A 93 -11.79 -8.64 -18.23
C VAL A 93 -10.83 -9.61 -17.55
N SER A 94 -9.83 -9.11 -16.82
CA SER A 94 -8.87 -9.95 -16.09
C SER A 94 -8.07 -9.16 -15.05
N PHE A 95 -7.11 -9.81 -14.39
CA PHE A 95 -6.16 -9.20 -13.45
C PHE A 95 -4.72 -9.45 -13.93
N LYS A 96 -3.83 -8.45 -13.80
CA LYS A 96 -2.42 -8.51 -14.22
C LYS A 96 -1.60 -9.34 -13.21
N GLY A 97 -0.76 -10.23 -13.72
CA GLY A 97 0.26 -10.94 -12.94
C GLY A 97 -0.26 -11.97 -11.94
N LYS A 98 0.51 -12.20 -10.87
CA LYS A 98 0.17 -13.18 -9.83
C LYS A 98 -0.75 -12.55 -8.79
N LEU A 99 -1.73 -13.32 -8.34
CA LEU A 99 -2.63 -12.94 -7.25
C LEU A 99 -1.84 -12.60 -5.98
N ILE A 100 -2.10 -11.44 -5.40
CA ILE A 100 -1.58 -11.00 -4.10
C ILE A 100 -2.68 -11.16 -3.05
N HIS A 101 -2.36 -11.82 -1.94
CA HIS A 101 -3.20 -11.98 -0.76
C HIS A 101 -2.37 -11.84 0.53
N VAL A 102 -3.04 -11.78 1.68
CA VAL A 102 -2.42 -11.52 3.01
C VAL A 102 -1.28 -12.49 3.41
N LEU A 103 -1.09 -13.61 2.71
CA LEU A 103 -0.08 -14.63 3.06
C LEU A 103 1.09 -14.72 2.06
N ASN A 104 1.01 -14.05 0.91
CA ASN A 104 2.07 -14.07 -0.11
C ASN A 104 2.65 -12.68 -0.38
N LYS A 105 2.50 -11.75 0.58
CA LYS A 105 3.17 -10.46 0.55
C LYS A 105 4.66 -10.65 0.85
N ASN A 106 5.52 -10.76 -0.17
CA ASN A 106 6.97 -10.91 -0.02
C ASN A 106 7.72 -10.25 -1.20
N GLU A 107 9.05 -10.36 -1.23
CA GLU A 107 9.93 -9.80 -2.28
C GLU A 107 9.48 -10.06 -3.72
N HIS A 108 8.88 -11.21 -4.02
CA HIS A 108 8.45 -11.54 -5.38
C HIS A 108 7.28 -10.68 -5.86
N ALA A 109 6.57 -10.03 -4.94
CA ALA A 109 5.55 -9.06 -5.29
C ALA A 109 6.13 -7.66 -5.54
N LEU A 110 7.37 -7.37 -5.10
CA LEU A 110 8.03 -6.09 -5.42
C LEU A 110 8.30 -5.95 -6.91
N ASP A 111 8.48 -7.07 -7.61
CA ASP A 111 8.60 -7.08 -9.08
C ASP A 111 7.28 -6.69 -9.77
N MET A 112 6.17 -6.64 -9.02
CA MET A 112 4.86 -6.16 -9.46
C MET A 112 4.60 -4.70 -9.07
N ALA A 113 5.59 -4.00 -8.50
CA ALA A 113 5.43 -2.60 -8.09
C ALA A 113 5.30 -1.70 -9.32
N ALA A 114 4.17 -1.01 -9.39
CA ALA A 114 3.90 -0.03 -10.43
C ALA A 114 3.83 1.39 -9.81
N PRO A 115 4.27 2.42 -10.54
CA PRO A 115 4.03 3.81 -10.16
C PRO A 115 2.53 4.10 -10.00
N LEU A 116 2.20 5.13 -9.24
CA LEU A 116 0.84 5.69 -9.24
C LEU A 116 0.57 6.26 -10.64
N HIS A 117 -0.25 5.59 -11.45
CA HIS A 117 -0.55 6.05 -12.81
C HIS A 117 -1.53 7.23 -12.77
N ASP A 118 -1.19 8.33 -13.44
CA ASP A 118 -2.15 9.42 -13.70
C ASP A 118 -3.12 9.08 -14.85
N GLN A 119 -2.72 8.20 -15.79
CA GLN A 119 -3.59 7.62 -16.83
C GLN A 119 -3.06 6.26 -17.31
N LEU A 120 -4.00 5.33 -17.51
CA LEU A 120 -3.93 4.08 -18.30
C LEU A 120 -2.54 3.62 -18.79
N GLY A 121 -1.93 2.69 -18.03
CA GLY A 121 -1.29 1.49 -18.58
C GLY A 121 -0.22 1.65 -19.66
N VAL A 122 0.71 2.58 -19.51
CA VAL A 122 1.94 2.57 -20.32
C VAL A 122 3.07 1.97 -19.49
N ASP A 123 3.42 0.71 -19.78
CA ASP A 123 4.65 0.08 -19.30
C ASP A 123 5.82 0.83 -19.98
N THR A 124 6.44 1.81 -19.29
CA THR A 124 7.66 2.48 -19.77
C THR A 124 8.89 1.83 -19.14
N ASP A 125 10.01 1.82 -19.87
CA ASP A 125 11.32 1.33 -19.42
C ASP A 125 11.84 2.02 -18.11
N GLU A 126 11.16 3.07 -17.63
CA GLU A 126 11.40 3.75 -16.35
C GLU A 126 11.01 2.89 -15.12
N GLU A 127 10.12 1.90 -15.27
CA GLU A 127 9.71 1.03 -14.14
C GLU A 127 10.85 0.18 -13.57
N VAL A 128 11.82 -0.19 -14.40
CA VAL A 128 12.94 -1.07 -14.01
C VAL A 128 13.93 -0.34 -13.09
N ASP A 129 14.25 0.92 -13.39
CA ASP A 129 15.28 1.70 -12.69
C ASP A 129 14.79 2.15 -11.30
N GLU A 130 13.52 2.48 -11.18
CA GLU A 130 12.96 2.92 -9.90
C GLU A 130 12.64 1.75 -8.94
N ASN A 131 12.42 0.53 -9.41
CA ASN A 131 12.28 -0.65 -8.53
C ASN A 131 13.62 -1.01 -7.89
N VAL A 132 14.73 -0.72 -8.57
CA VAL A 132 16.08 -0.79 -7.98
C VAL A 132 16.22 0.21 -6.84
N TYR A 133 15.68 1.42 -6.97
CA TYR A 133 15.76 2.45 -5.92
C TYR A 133 15.13 2.02 -4.60
N VAL A 134 13.97 1.34 -4.63
CA VAL A 134 13.34 0.77 -3.43
C VAL A 134 14.20 -0.35 -2.85
N LYS A 135 14.75 -1.23 -3.70
CA LYS A 135 15.59 -2.37 -3.29
C LYS A 135 16.96 -1.96 -2.72
N GLN A 136 17.43 -0.73 -2.97
CA GLN A 136 18.68 -0.19 -2.41
C GLN A 136 18.53 0.39 -1.00
N ARG A 137 17.31 0.63 -0.52
CA ARG A 137 17.08 1.20 0.83
C ARG A 137 17.28 0.12 1.90
N THR A 138 18.26 0.31 2.77
CA THR A 138 18.57 -0.64 3.86
C THR A 138 17.83 -0.35 5.17
N ASN A 139 17.12 0.78 5.28
CA ASN A 139 16.33 1.14 6.46
C ASN A 139 14.85 1.17 6.09
N VAL A 140 14.03 0.37 6.79
CA VAL A 140 12.61 0.16 6.47
C VAL A 140 11.73 0.60 7.64
N LEU A 141 10.76 1.47 7.35
CA LEU A 141 9.61 1.69 8.22
C LEU A 141 8.42 0.89 7.68
N LEU A 142 8.04 -0.18 8.38
CA LEU A 142 6.94 -1.05 8.02
C LEU A 142 5.70 -0.66 8.81
N MET A 143 4.57 -0.52 8.12
CA MET A 143 3.27 -0.20 8.72
C MET A 143 2.23 -1.21 8.26
N GLY A 144 1.48 -1.80 9.17
CA GLY A 144 0.42 -2.76 8.85
C GLY A 144 -0.61 -2.87 9.96
N ASP A 145 -1.77 -3.43 9.65
CA ASP A 145 -2.86 -3.67 10.59
C ASP A 145 -3.02 -5.14 10.94
N HIS A 146 -2.41 -6.05 10.16
CA HIS A 146 -2.44 -7.49 10.39
C HIS A 146 -1.05 -8.05 10.67
N LEU A 147 -0.95 -9.12 11.47
CA LEU A 147 0.33 -9.81 11.74
C LEU A 147 1.02 -10.32 10.45
N GLY A 148 0.22 -10.64 9.43
CA GLY A 148 0.73 -11.05 8.11
C GLY A 148 1.50 -9.94 7.38
N ASP A 149 1.26 -8.66 7.71
CA ASP A 149 1.93 -7.53 7.06
C ASP A 149 3.40 -7.39 7.47
N LEU A 150 3.82 -7.98 8.59
CA LEU A 150 5.24 -8.05 8.96
C LEU A 150 6.09 -8.72 7.86
N ARG A 151 5.45 -9.60 7.08
CA ARG A 151 6.07 -10.30 5.95
C ARG A 151 6.27 -9.44 4.72
N MET A 152 5.71 -8.22 4.66
CA MET A 152 5.98 -7.28 3.56
C MET A 152 7.46 -6.92 3.44
N SER A 153 8.22 -7.08 4.53
CA SER A 153 9.68 -6.94 4.53
C SER A 153 10.44 -8.23 4.23
N ASP A 154 9.78 -9.39 4.09
CA ASP A 154 10.41 -10.67 3.78
C ASP A 154 11.07 -10.58 2.40
N GLY A 155 12.39 -10.71 2.37
CA GLY A 155 13.18 -10.67 1.14
C GLY A 155 13.65 -9.27 0.71
N LEU A 156 13.33 -8.22 1.47
CA LEU A 156 14.06 -6.97 1.38
C LEU A 156 15.44 -7.14 2.04
N ASN A 157 16.50 -6.68 1.37
CA ASN A 157 17.83 -6.62 1.95
C ASN A 157 17.96 -5.36 2.83
N TYR A 158 17.40 -5.41 4.05
CA TYR A 158 17.44 -4.32 5.01
C TYR A 158 18.38 -4.60 6.19
N GLU A 159 19.03 -3.55 6.69
CA GLU A 159 19.85 -3.54 7.91
C GLU A 159 19.00 -3.24 9.15
N THR A 160 18.10 -2.25 9.06
CA THR A 160 17.23 -1.83 10.16
C THR A 160 15.78 -1.82 9.73
N ARG A 161 14.89 -2.32 10.59
CA ARG A 161 13.44 -2.23 10.42
C ARG A 161 12.79 -1.72 11.69
N ILE A 162 11.92 -0.73 11.56
CA ILE A 162 10.95 -0.34 12.58
C ILE A 162 9.57 -0.73 12.07
N SER A 163 8.78 -1.41 12.90
CA SER A 163 7.46 -1.91 12.56
C SER A 163 6.38 -1.27 13.43
N ILE A 164 5.35 -0.71 12.78
CA ILE A 164 4.18 -0.11 13.41
C ILE A 164 2.96 -0.97 13.09
N GLY A 165 2.33 -1.50 14.13
CA GLY A 165 1.10 -2.27 14.06
C GLY A 165 -0.10 -1.44 14.47
N PHE A 166 -1.14 -1.42 13.65
CA PHE A 166 -2.42 -0.78 14.00
C PHE A 166 -3.45 -1.84 14.38
N LEU A 167 -3.70 -1.96 15.67
CA LEU A 167 -4.66 -2.92 16.21
C LEU A 167 -6.04 -2.26 16.36
N ASN A 168 -6.85 -2.41 15.32
CA ASN A 168 -8.19 -1.82 15.25
C ASN A 168 -9.25 -2.71 15.90
N ASP A 169 -9.17 -4.03 15.69
CA ASP A 169 -10.19 -4.99 16.09
C ASP A 169 -9.67 -6.00 17.12
N ASN A 170 -10.59 -6.55 17.93
CA ASN A 170 -10.28 -7.61 18.91
C ASN A 170 -9.10 -7.28 19.84
N VAL A 171 -8.97 -6.01 20.24
CA VAL A 171 -7.81 -5.47 20.99
C VAL A 171 -7.42 -6.37 22.16
N GLU A 172 -8.37 -6.73 23.02
CA GLU A 172 -8.10 -7.54 24.22
C GLU A 172 -7.46 -8.89 23.91
N LYS A 173 -7.87 -9.54 22.81
CA LYS A 173 -7.38 -10.88 22.43
C LYS A 173 -6.07 -10.82 21.67
N SER A 174 -5.86 -9.76 20.89
CA SER A 174 -4.75 -9.65 19.95
C SER A 174 -3.57 -8.82 20.47
N LEU A 175 -3.77 -7.99 21.50
CA LEU A 175 -2.77 -7.05 22.00
C LEU A 175 -1.44 -7.72 22.35
N GLU A 176 -1.48 -8.86 23.03
CA GLU A 176 -0.27 -9.56 23.45
C GLU A 176 0.54 -10.07 22.25
N SER A 177 -0.14 -10.55 21.20
CA SER A 177 0.50 -10.99 19.97
C SER A 177 1.11 -9.81 19.21
N TYR A 178 0.39 -8.67 19.14
CA TYR A 178 0.88 -7.48 18.45
C TYR A 178 2.08 -6.86 19.18
N ARG A 179 2.04 -6.76 20.51
CA ARG A 179 3.16 -6.25 21.32
C ARG A 179 4.43 -7.09 21.20
N LYS A 180 4.30 -8.38 20.91
CA LYS A 180 5.44 -9.27 20.67
C LYS A 180 6.00 -9.15 19.25
N ALA A 181 5.17 -8.74 18.30
CA ALA A 181 5.48 -8.82 16.88
C ALA A 181 5.87 -7.48 16.25
N PHE A 182 5.25 -6.38 16.69
CA PHE A 182 5.52 -5.01 16.23
C PHE A 182 6.32 -4.22 17.28
N ASP A 183 7.16 -3.30 16.81
CA ASP A 183 7.96 -2.43 17.67
C ASP A 183 7.09 -1.34 18.33
N LEU A 184 6.10 -0.82 17.58
CA LEU A 184 5.08 0.10 18.06
C LEU A 184 3.69 -0.45 17.75
N VAL A 185 2.76 -0.30 18.69
CA VAL A 185 1.36 -0.70 18.50
C VAL A 185 0.45 0.48 18.80
N TYR A 186 -0.33 0.88 17.81
CA TYR A 186 -1.42 1.86 17.94
C TYR A 186 -2.76 1.14 18.07
N LEU A 187 -3.61 1.59 18.99
CA LEU A 187 -4.90 0.96 19.29
C LEU A 187 -6.05 1.83 18.80
N ASN A 188 -7.19 1.21 18.50
CA ASN A 188 -8.47 1.88 18.24
C ASN A 188 -8.40 2.89 17.07
N ASP A 189 -7.83 2.47 15.94
CA ASP A 189 -7.72 3.29 14.72
C ASP A 189 -7.04 4.65 14.93
N ALA A 190 -5.94 4.66 15.70
CA ALA A 190 -5.18 5.87 15.98
C ALA A 190 -4.64 6.54 14.69
N PRO A 191 -4.46 7.87 14.71
CA PRO A 191 -3.95 8.61 13.57
C PRO A 191 -2.46 8.31 13.28
N MET A 192 -2.00 8.71 12.10
CA MET A 192 -0.61 8.55 11.63
C MET A 192 0.37 9.55 12.24
N TRP A 193 -0.07 10.46 13.11
CA TRP A 193 0.79 11.48 13.72
C TRP A 193 2.02 10.93 14.43
N GLY A 194 1.92 9.78 15.07
CA GLY A 194 3.07 9.15 15.70
C GLY A 194 4.11 8.63 14.70
N ALA A 195 3.68 8.17 13.52
CA ALA A 195 4.58 7.83 12.42
C ALA A 195 5.26 9.09 11.86
N VAL A 196 4.52 10.19 11.71
CA VAL A 196 5.05 11.51 11.29
C VAL A 196 6.11 12.01 12.29
N GLU A 197 5.84 11.90 13.59
CA GLU A 197 6.81 12.28 14.64
C GLU A 197 8.06 11.41 14.58
N LEU A 198 7.91 10.10 14.42
CA LEU A 198 9.02 9.15 14.31
C LEU A 198 9.93 9.52 13.14
N VAL A 199 9.38 9.66 11.92
CA VAL A 199 10.20 10.00 10.74
C VAL A 199 10.85 11.37 10.91
N SER A 200 10.13 12.36 11.47
CA SER A 200 10.69 13.70 11.71
C SER A 200 11.92 13.65 12.61
N ARG A 201 11.89 12.82 13.66
CA ARG A 201 13.02 12.65 14.58
C ARG A 201 14.22 11.94 13.96
N LEU A 202 13.99 10.97 13.06
CA LEU A 202 15.08 10.26 12.36
C LEU A 202 15.95 11.19 11.50
N PHE A 203 15.37 12.30 10.99
CA PHE A 203 16.11 13.29 10.20
C PHE A 203 16.51 14.55 10.99
N SER A 204 15.99 14.74 12.20
CA SER A 204 16.36 15.90 13.04
C SER A 204 17.78 15.82 13.60
N THR A 205 18.40 14.64 13.54
CA THR A 205 19.80 14.40 13.94
C THR A 205 20.82 14.86 12.89
N GLU A 206 20.40 15.34 11.71
CA GLU A 206 21.30 15.87 10.67
C GLU A 206 21.80 17.31 10.95
N ALA A 207 21.41 17.92 12.07
CA ALA A 207 21.98 19.19 12.54
C ALA A 207 23.13 18.93 13.51
N THR A 208 24.30 18.51 13.02
CA THR A 208 25.57 18.70 13.74
C THR A 208 26.75 18.79 12.78
#